data_AF-A0A2E3NJG9-F1
#
_entry.id   AF-A0A2E3NJG9-F1
#
_cell.length_a   1.000
_cell.length_b   1.000
_cell.length_c   1.000
_cell.angle_alpha   90.00
_cell.angle_beta   90.00
_cell.angle_gamma   90.00
#
_symmetry.space_group_name_H-M   'P 1'
#
loop_
_entity.id
_entity.type
_entity.pdbx_description
1 polymer ?
#
loop_
_entity_poly.entity_id
_entity_poly.type
_entity_poly.pdbx_seq_one_letter_code
_entity_poly.pdbx_strand_id
1 'polypeptide(L)'
;MRVGSLSLVHLAASLAAIAGLVGCAEEGPYTADLAAEMMSPYCPGRTIASCPSPQAGELIQWIQVQEAAGASKEEVVEMLVERFGEDIYGAPPAEGATLFAYVLPVAGFLGGGGVVVVALRRLVGARGREDDLEDEDLAPSRPAAAPAAPQADEDELARLVDEELANRR
;
A
#
# COMPACT_ATOMS: atom_id res chain seq x y z
N MET A 1 -1.13 -39.37 -11.47
CA MET A 1 -0.46 -38.34 -12.29
C MET A 1 -1.27 -38.09 -13.56
N ARG A 2 -2.12 -37.04 -13.63
CA ARG A 2 -2.77 -36.52 -14.87
C ARG A 2 -3.68 -35.29 -14.65
N VAL A 3 -3.50 -34.52 -13.56
CA VAL A 3 -4.31 -33.30 -13.28
C VAL A 3 -3.59 -32.00 -13.72
N GLY A 4 -2.30 -32.08 -14.07
CA GLY A 4 -1.47 -30.89 -14.34
C GLY A 4 -1.58 -30.28 -15.75
N SER A 5 -2.15 -30.99 -16.73
CA SER A 5 -2.14 -30.53 -18.14
C SER A 5 -3.38 -29.75 -18.55
N LEU A 6 -4.52 -29.94 -17.88
CA LEU A 6 -5.78 -29.26 -18.23
C LEU A 6 -5.86 -27.84 -17.64
N SER A 7 -5.20 -27.58 -16.50
CA SER A 7 -5.25 -26.29 -15.82
C SER A 7 -4.53 -25.16 -16.59
N LEU A 8 -3.48 -25.48 -17.36
CA LEU A 8 -2.69 -24.50 -18.09
C LEU A 8 -3.37 -24.01 -19.37
N VAL A 9 -4.12 -24.89 -20.06
CA VAL A 9 -4.83 -24.53 -21.29
C VAL A 9 -6.04 -23.65 -21.00
N HIS A 10 -6.75 -23.90 -19.91
CA HIS A 10 -7.85 -23.04 -19.47
C HIS A 10 -7.38 -21.65 -19.03
N LEU A 11 -6.20 -21.55 -18.40
CA LEU A 11 -5.63 -20.26 -17.97
C LEU A 11 -5.16 -19.41 -19.16
N ALA A 12 -4.59 -20.02 -20.19
CA ALA A 12 -4.16 -19.31 -21.40
C ALA A 12 -5.35 -18.88 -22.28
N ALA A 13 -6.38 -19.71 -22.38
CA ALA A 13 -7.58 -19.42 -23.19
C ALA A 13 -8.44 -18.29 -22.59
N SER A 14 -8.51 -18.19 -21.25
CA SER A 14 -9.22 -17.08 -20.60
C SER A 14 -8.45 -15.76 -20.67
N LEU A 15 -7.12 -15.78 -20.74
CA LEU A 15 -6.31 -14.56 -20.88
C LEU A 15 -6.43 -13.92 -22.27
N ALA A 16 -6.55 -14.72 -23.34
CA ALA A 16 -6.66 -14.21 -24.71
C ALA A 16 -8.04 -13.61 -25.03
N ALA A 17 -9.11 -14.05 -24.36
CA ALA A 17 -10.46 -13.55 -24.60
C ALA A 17 -10.70 -12.13 -24.05
N ILE A 18 -9.90 -11.67 -23.08
CA ILE A 18 -10.06 -10.36 -22.44
C ILE A 18 -9.44 -9.24 -23.31
N ALA A 19 -8.44 -9.55 -24.14
CA ALA A 19 -7.70 -8.55 -24.93
C ALA A 19 -8.45 -8.06 -26.18
N GLY A 20 -9.46 -8.78 -26.67
CA GLY A 20 -10.14 -8.48 -27.94
C GLY A 20 -11.32 -7.51 -27.87
N LEU A 21 -11.68 -7.00 -26.69
CA LEU A 21 -12.92 -6.24 -26.46
C LEU A 21 -12.72 -4.77 -26.03
N VAL A 22 -11.47 -4.30 -25.96
CA VAL A 22 -11.08 -2.92 -25.61
C VAL A 22 -10.42 -2.32 -26.86
N GLY A 23 -10.90 -1.28 -27.55
CA GLY A 23 -12.11 -0.51 -27.39
C GLY A 23 -12.42 0.18 -28.73
N CYS A 24 -13.70 0.19 -29.09
CA CYS A 24 -14.28 1.20 -29.98
C CYS A 24 -15.08 2.10 -29.05
N ALA A 25 -14.39 2.86 -28.20
CA ALA A 25 -15.04 3.82 -27.33
C ALA A 25 -15.23 5.10 -28.15
N GLU A 26 -16.46 5.35 -28.60
CA GLU A 26 -16.89 6.71 -28.93
C GLU A 26 -16.92 7.48 -27.61
N GLU A 27 -15.81 8.13 -27.29
CA GLU A 27 -15.70 9.02 -26.15
C GLU A 27 -16.18 10.41 -26.59
N GLY A 28 -17.07 11.00 -25.80
CA GLY A 28 -17.39 12.43 -25.94
C GLY A 28 -16.13 13.29 -25.71
N PRO A 29 -16.26 14.62 -25.75
CA PRO A 29 -15.09 15.49 -25.61
C PRO A 29 -14.35 15.22 -24.28
N TYR A 30 -13.17 14.61 -24.36
CA TYR A 30 -12.26 14.20 -23.29
C TYR A 30 -11.12 15.19 -23.06
N THR A 31 -10.89 16.16 -23.96
CA THR A 31 -9.72 17.07 -23.85
C THR A 31 -9.63 17.77 -22.49
N ALA A 32 -10.75 18.26 -21.96
CA ALA A 32 -10.78 18.96 -20.68
C ALA A 32 -10.40 18.05 -19.50
N ASP A 33 -10.92 16.82 -19.50
CA ASP A 33 -10.62 15.82 -18.48
C ASP A 33 -9.16 15.38 -18.58
N LEU A 34 -8.67 15.12 -19.79
CA LEU A 34 -7.29 14.74 -20.03
C LEU A 34 -6.30 15.82 -19.58
N ALA A 35 -6.59 17.10 -19.88
CA ALA A 35 -5.75 18.21 -19.43
C ALA A 35 -5.79 18.41 -17.91
N ALA A 36 -6.88 18.02 -17.24
CA ALA A 36 -7.01 18.11 -15.79
C ALA A 36 -6.32 16.94 -15.06
N GLU A 37 -6.28 15.76 -15.67
CA GLU A 37 -5.66 14.55 -15.11
C GLU A 37 -4.13 14.55 -15.29
N MET A 38 -3.65 15.01 -16.44
CA MET A 38 -2.23 14.93 -16.81
C MET A 38 -1.40 16.07 -16.24
N MET A 39 -0.17 15.76 -15.82
CA MET A 39 0.80 16.74 -15.31
C MET A 39 1.44 17.53 -16.45
N SER A 40 1.68 18.82 -16.21
CA SER A 40 2.32 19.69 -17.20
C SER A 40 3.84 19.49 -17.22
N PRO A 41 4.46 19.21 -18.37
CA PRO A 41 5.92 19.14 -18.50
C PRO A 41 6.58 20.52 -18.36
N TYR A 42 5.79 21.59 -18.44
CA TYR A 42 6.27 22.98 -18.38
C TYR A 42 6.17 23.58 -16.98
N CYS A 43 5.33 23.02 -16.10
CA CYS A 43 5.03 23.55 -14.78
C CYS A 43 5.08 22.41 -13.74
N PRO A 44 6.17 22.25 -12.96
CA PRO A 44 6.26 21.18 -11.97
C PRO A 44 5.16 21.31 -10.90
N GLY A 45 4.50 20.19 -10.58
CA GLY A 45 3.44 20.14 -9.57
C GLY A 45 2.10 20.73 -10.01
N ARG A 46 1.90 20.97 -11.31
CA ARG A 46 0.65 21.49 -11.88
C ARG A 46 0.18 20.60 -13.03
N THR A 47 -1.13 20.52 -13.20
CA THR A 47 -1.77 19.85 -14.34
C THR A 47 -1.66 20.71 -15.59
N ILE A 48 -1.83 20.10 -16.77
CA ILE A 48 -1.83 20.82 -18.06
C ILE A 48 -2.88 21.94 -18.03
N ALA A 49 -4.09 21.66 -17.51
CA ALA A 49 -5.18 22.62 -17.41
C ALA A 49 -4.92 23.79 -16.45
N SER A 50 -4.05 23.61 -15.43
CA SER A 50 -3.77 24.63 -14.41
C SER A 50 -2.43 25.36 -14.59
N CYS A 51 -1.66 25.02 -15.62
CA CYS A 51 -0.39 25.64 -15.93
C CYS A 51 -0.61 26.96 -16.71
N PRO A 52 -0.07 28.10 -16.25
CA PRO A 52 -0.28 29.40 -16.89
C PRO A 52 0.61 29.63 -18.13
N SER A 53 1.41 28.64 -18.55
CA SER A 53 2.34 28.80 -19.66
C SER A 53 1.60 28.79 -21.02
N PRO A 54 2.04 29.60 -22.00
CA PRO A 54 1.44 29.56 -23.34
C PRO A 54 1.63 28.19 -24.01
N GLN A 55 2.72 27.48 -23.71
CA GLN A 55 2.99 26.14 -24.23
C GLN A 55 1.97 25.10 -23.76
N ALA A 56 1.44 25.23 -22.52
CA ALA A 56 0.36 24.37 -22.05
C ALA A 56 -0.93 24.62 -22.85
N GLY A 57 -1.22 25.88 -23.20
CA GLY A 57 -2.34 26.23 -24.06
C GLY A 57 -2.22 25.64 -25.47
N GLU A 58 -1.04 25.71 -26.07
CA GLU A 58 -0.74 25.07 -27.36
C GLU A 58 -0.93 23.54 -27.29
N LEU A 59 -0.49 22.92 -26.19
CA LEU A 59 -0.66 21.50 -25.97
C LEU A 59 -2.13 21.10 -25.86
N ILE A 60 -2.94 21.87 -25.12
CA ILE A 60 -4.39 21.65 -25.04
C ILE A 60 -5.04 21.77 -26.42
N GLN A 61 -4.65 22.77 -27.22
CA GLN A 61 -5.15 22.91 -28.59
C GLN A 61 -4.77 21.70 -29.45
N TRP A 62 -3.54 21.19 -29.32
CA TRP A 62 -3.12 19.99 -30.01
C TRP A 62 -3.97 18.77 -29.62
N ILE A 63 -4.28 18.59 -28.33
CA ILE A 63 -5.18 17.52 -27.85
C ILE A 63 -6.58 17.67 -28.48
N GLN A 64 -7.14 18.90 -28.52
CA GLN A 64 -8.44 19.16 -29.16
C GLN A 64 -8.43 18.81 -30.65
N VAL A 65 -7.31 19.03 -31.35
CA VAL A 65 -7.17 18.65 -32.76
C VAL A 65 -7.16 17.14 -32.92
N GLN A 66 -6.46 16.40 -32.05
CA GLN A 66 -6.44 14.94 -32.09
C GLN A 66 -7.82 14.33 -31.78
N GLU A 67 -8.51 14.88 -30.78
CA GLU A 67 -9.89 14.53 -30.44
C GLU A 67 -10.83 14.78 -31.62
N ALA A 68 -10.74 15.96 -32.26
CA ALA A 68 -11.52 16.28 -33.45
C ALA A 68 -11.16 15.40 -34.66
N ALA A 69 -9.94 14.86 -34.70
CA ALA A 69 -9.51 13.88 -35.70
C ALA A 69 -10.00 12.45 -35.41
N GLY A 70 -10.67 12.22 -34.27
CA GLY A 70 -11.19 10.91 -33.87
C GLY A 70 -10.17 9.99 -33.21
N ALA A 71 -9.05 10.53 -32.72
CA ALA A 71 -8.13 9.75 -31.89
C ALA A 71 -8.79 9.43 -30.54
N SER A 72 -8.49 8.25 -29.99
CA SER A 72 -8.95 7.86 -28.65
C SER A 72 -8.16 8.59 -27.56
N LYS A 73 -8.72 8.67 -26.34
CA LYS A 73 -8.00 9.25 -25.19
C LYS A 73 -6.67 8.54 -24.95
N GLU A 74 -6.67 7.20 -24.99
CA GLU A 74 -5.48 6.37 -24.76
C GLU A 74 -4.39 6.60 -25.81
N GLU A 75 -4.76 6.73 -27.08
CA GLU A 75 -3.80 6.97 -28.18
C GLU A 75 -3.14 8.36 -28.04
N VAL A 76 -3.91 9.38 -27.65
CA VAL A 76 -3.35 10.72 -27.37
C VAL A 76 -2.43 10.70 -26.16
N VAL A 77 -2.78 9.94 -25.14
CA VAL A 77 -1.94 9.74 -23.96
C VAL A 77 -0.64 9.06 -24.34
N GLU A 78 -0.66 8.01 -25.15
CA GLU A 78 0.54 7.32 -25.62
C GLU A 78 1.46 8.27 -26.40
N MET A 79 0.91 9.07 -27.32
CA MET A 79 1.67 10.11 -28.04
C MET A 79 2.29 11.16 -27.11
N LEU A 80 1.58 11.53 -26.04
CA LEU A 80 2.10 12.46 -25.03
C LEU A 80 3.27 11.85 -24.27
N VAL A 81 3.18 10.58 -23.88
CA VAL A 81 4.22 9.85 -23.16
C VAL A 81 5.44 9.61 -24.05
N GLU A 82 5.25 9.26 -25.31
CA GLU A 82 6.35 9.15 -26.28
C GLU A 82 7.12 10.47 -26.44
N ARG A 83 6.41 11.60 -26.38
CA ARG A 83 7.00 12.93 -26.60
C ARG A 83 7.63 13.55 -25.35
N PHE A 84 7.03 13.35 -24.17
CA PHE A 84 7.41 14.03 -22.93
C PHE A 84 7.90 13.08 -21.83
N GLY A 85 7.78 11.77 -22.03
CA GLY A 85 8.13 10.74 -21.06
C GLY A 85 7.03 10.45 -20.04
N GLU A 86 7.35 9.56 -19.10
CA GLU A 86 6.45 9.07 -18.05
C GLU A 86 6.08 10.15 -17.01
N ASP A 87 6.82 11.26 -16.99
CA ASP A 87 6.60 12.39 -16.07
C ASP A 87 5.21 13.04 -16.23
N ILE A 88 4.53 12.81 -17.37
CA ILE A 88 3.17 13.28 -17.62
C ILE A 88 2.13 12.63 -16.70
N TYR A 89 2.35 11.38 -16.26
CA TYR A 89 1.42 10.69 -15.36
C TYR A 89 1.59 11.10 -13.88
N GLY A 90 2.65 11.83 -13.54
CA GLY A 90 2.98 12.18 -12.15
C GLY A 90 3.44 11.00 -11.29
N ALA A 91 3.24 9.75 -11.73
CA ALA A 91 3.75 8.52 -11.12
C ALA A 91 4.10 7.50 -12.21
N PRO A 92 5.16 6.71 -12.05
CA PRO A 92 5.55 5.72 -13.05
C PRO A 92 4.47 4.63 -13.18
N PRO A 93 4.08 4.27 -14.42
CA PRO A 93 3.09 3.23 -14.66
C PRO A 93 3.55 1.89 -14.06
N ALA A 94 2.60 1.08 -13.60
CA ALA A 94 2.86 -0.19 -12.92
C ALA A 94 3.26 -1.31 -13.92
N GLU A 95 4.28 -1.06 -14.74
CA GLU A 95 4.73 -1.96 -15.79
C GLU A 95 6.18 -2.41 -15.55
N GLY A 96 6.51 -3.61 -16.01
CA GLY A 96 7.86 -4.16 -15.95
C GLY A 96 8.48 -4.15 -14.55
N ALA A 97 9.61 -3.46 -14.40
CA ALA A 97 10.35 -3.38 -13.15
C ALA A 97 9.62 -2.56 -12.07
N THR A 98 8.83 -1.56 -12.46
CA THR A 98 8.05 -0.73 -11.54
C THR A 98 7.00 -1.56 -10.81
N LEU A 99 6.50 -2.64 -11.42
CA LEU A 99 5.59 -3.58 -10.77
C LEU A 99 6.19 -4.18 -9.49
N PHE A 100 7.49 -4.48 -9.45
CA PHE A 100 8.13 -4.98 -8.23
C PHE A 100 8.10 -3.94 -7.11
N ALA A 101 8.25 -2.65 -7.42
CA ALA A 101 8.14 -1.60 -6.42
C ALA A 101 6.75 -1.56 -5.76
N TYR A 102 5.70 -1.91 -6.51
CA TYR A 102 4.33 -2.04 -6.00
C TYR A 102 4.06 -3.38 -5.30
N VAL A 103 4.57 -4.50 -5.82
CA VAL A 103 4.30 -5.85 -5.29
C VAL A 103 5.13 -6.18 -4.05
N LEU A 104 6.40 -5.78 -4.03
CA LEU A 104 7.33 -6.05 -2.94
C LEU A 104 6.83 -5.61 -1.55
N PRO A 105 6.27 -4.40 -1.35
CA PRO A 105 5.77 -3.99 -0.04
C PRO A 105 4.59 -4.86 0.43
N VAL A 106 3.67 -5.22 -0.46
CA VAL A 106 2.52 -6.09 -0.13
C VAL A 106 3.01 -7.50 0.19
N ALA A 107 3.90 -8.05 -0.64
CA ALA A 107 4.47 -9.38 -0.45
C ALA A 107 5.32 -9.47 0.82
N GLY A 108 6.12 -8.43 1.11
CA GLY A 108 6.93 -8.33 2.31
C GLY A 108 6.09 -8.27 3.58
N PHE A 109 4.99 -7.49 3.57
CA PHE A 109 4.07 -7.42 4.71
C PHE A 109 3.37 -8.76 4.98
N LEU A 110 2.83 -9.40 3.93
CA LEU A 110 2.15 -10.69 4.07
C LEU A 110 3.13 -11.81 4.46
N GLY A 111 4.31 -11.84 3.83
CA GLY A 111 5.35 -12.82 4.14
C GLY A 111 5.90 -12.64 5.56
N GLY A 112 6.31 -11.43 5.91
CA GLY A 112 6.84 -11.10 7.24
C GLY A 112 5.80 -11.31 8.34
N GLY A 113 4.58 -10.80 8.15
CA GLY A 113 3.47 -10.99 9.09
C GLY A 113 3.11 -12.46 9.26
N GLY A 114 3.06 -13.23 8.17
CA GLY A 114 2.82 -14.67 8.22
C GLY A 114 3.88 -15.42 9.03
N VAL A 115 5.17 -15.11 8.84
CA VAL A 115 6.27 -15.71 9.62
C VAL A 115 6.13 -15.39 11.10
N VAL A 116 5.85 -14.13 11.46
CA VAL A 116 5.66 -13.71 12.86
C VAL A 116 4.49 -14.43 13.49
N VAL A 117 3.34 -14.51 12.81
CA VAL A 117 2.15 -15.23 13.31
C VAL A 117 2.44 -16.71 13.54
N VAL A 118 3.14 -17.37 12.61
CA VAL A 118 3.52 -18.78 12.75
C VAL A 118 4.50 -18.97 13.92
N ALA A 119 5.48 -18.09 14.06
CA ALA A 119 6.45 -18.14 15.16
C ALA A 119 5.75 -17.95 16.52
N LEU A 120 4.89 -16.94 16.65
CA LEU A 120 4.11 -16.69 17.87
C LEU A 120 3.20 -17.87 18.21
N ARG A 121 2.50 -18.45 17.23
CA ARG A 121 1.66 -19.64 17.44
C ARG A 121 2.44 -20.83 17.95
N ARG A 122 3.67 -21.04 17.46
CA ARG A 122 4.54 -22.13 17.93
C ARG A 122 5.07 -21.90 19.34
N LEU A 123 5.37 -20.66 19.70
CA LEU A 123 5.87 -20.30 21.03
C LEU A 123 4.77 -20.31 22.10
N VAL A 124 3.56 -19.88 21.75
CA VAL A 124 2.41 -19.87 22.68
C VAL A 124 1.79 -21.26 22.79
N GLY A 125 1.71 -22.02 21.71
CA GLY A 125 1.21 -23.40 21.73
C GLY A 125 2.09 -24.39 22.50
N ALA A 126 3.37 -24.06 22.75
CA ALA A 126 4.25 -24.86 23.60
C ALA A 126 3.93 -24.68 25.10
N ARG A 127 3.52 -23.47 25.52
CA ARG A 127 3.18 -23.16 26.93
C ARG A 127 1.84 -23.74 27.38
N GLY A 128 0.89 -23.93 26.46
CA GLY A 128 -0.43 -24.49 26.78
C GLY A 128 -0.44 -25.97 27.14
N ARG A 129 0.67 -26.71 26.98
CA ARG A 129 0.78 -28.12 27.40
C ARG A 129 1.31 -28.28 28.84
N GLU A 130 1.82 -27.21 29.43
CA GLU A 130 2.34 -27.19 30.80
C GLU A 130 1.20 -26.87 31.80
N ASP A 131 0.27 -25.97 31.43
CA ASP A 131 -0.92 -25.59 32.23
C ASP A 131 -1.89 -26.77 32.49
N ASP A 132 -2.07 -27.69 31.53
CA ASP A 132 -3.01 -28.83 31.67
C ASP A 132 -2.52 -29.90 32.68
N LEU A 133 -1.25 -29.88 33.09
CA LEU A 133 -0.67 -30.86 34.02
C LEU A 133 -0.64 -30.36 35.47
N GLU A 134 -0.88 -29.07 35.71
CA GLU A 134 -0.81 -28.47 37.04
C GLU A 134 -2.17 -28.43 37.76
N ASP A 135 -3.29 -28.66 37.05
CA ASP A 135 -4.65 -28.64 37.61
C ASP A 135 -5.08 -29.94 38.34
N GLU A 136 -4.34 -31.05 38.23
CA GLU A 136 -4.70 -32.32 38.91
C GLU A 136 -3.99 -32.51 40.28
N ASP A 137 -2.95 -31.74 40.59
CA ASP A 137 -2.08 -32.01 41.77
C ASP A 137 -1.99 -30.89 42.83
N LEU A 138 -2.72 -29.77 42.71
CA LEU A 138 -2.68 -28.69 43.71
C LEU A 138 -3.89 -28.66 44.65
N ALA A 139 -4.05 -29.73 45.44
CA ALA A 139 -4.60 -29.60 46.78
C ALA A 139 -3.73 -28.60 47.59
N PRO A 140 -4.31 -27.73 48.45
CA PRO A 140 -3.67 -26.51 48.91
C PRO A 140 -2.55 -26.80 49.92
N SER A 141 -1.35 -27.03 49.40
CA SER A 141 -0.12 -27.10 50.18
C SER A 141 0.47 -25.70 50.24
N ARG A 142 0.06 -24.92 51.24
CA ARG A 142 0.66 -23.61 51.53
C ARG A 142 2.15 -23.77 51.84
N PRO A 143 3.09 -23.14 51.11
CA PRO A 143 4.42 -22.89 51.63
C PRO A 143 4.55 -21.43 52.02
N ALA A 144 4.99 -21.27 53.27
CA ALA A 144 5.66 -20.15 53.89
C ALA A 144 5.89 -18.88 53.04
N ALA A 145 5.40 -17.77 53.59
CA ALA A 145 5.79 -16.40 53.28
C ALA A 145 7.27 -16.28 52.84
N ALA A 146 7.47 -15.89 51.59
CA ALA A 146 8.72 -15.31 51.13
C ALA A 146 8.76 -13.82 51.53
N PRO A 147 9.89 -13.28 52.01
CA PRO A 147 9.98 -11.89 52.43
C PRO A 147 9.75 -10.96 51.23
N ALA A 148 8.77 -10.07 51.37
CA ALA A 148 8.50 -9.02 50.41
C ALA A 148 9.80 -8.26 50.10
N ALA A 149 10.14 -8.16 48.81
CA ALA A 149 11.04 -7.14 48.34
C ALA A 149 10.53 -5.78 48.87
N PRO A 150 11.41 -4.87 49.33
CA PRO A 150 10.97 -3.56 49.78
C PRO A 150 10.30 -2.85 48.59
N GLN A 151 8.98 -2.79 48.62
CA GLN A 151 8.19 -1.97 47.74
C GLN A 151 8.55 -0.55 48.16
N ALA A 152 9.32 0.16 47.33
CA ALA A 152 9.53 1.58 47.52
C ALA A 152 8.14 2.22 47.44
N ASP A 153 7.61 2.56 48.61
CA ASP A 153 6.22 2.97 48.82
C ASP A 153 5.87 4.12 47.86
N GLU A 154 4.82 3.96 47.06
CA GLU A 154 4.31 5.00 46.18
C GLU A 154 3.99 6.30 46.96
N ASP A 155 3.70 6.15 48.25
CA ASP A 155 3.50 7.23 49.23
C ASP A 155 4.77 8.04 49.53
N GLU A 156 5.96 7.43 49.44
CA GLU A 156 7.24 8.12 49.60
C GLU A 156 7.59 8.93 48.35
N LEU A 157 7.34 8.35 47.17
CA LEU A 157 7.56 9.04 45.90
C LEU A 157 6.61 10.24 45.75
N ALA A 158 5.35 10.11 46.16
CA ALA A 158 4.39 11.21 46.16
C ALA A 158 4.84 12.37 47.06
N ARG A 159 5.37 12.08 48.26
CA ARG A 159 5.91 13.11 49.18
C ARG A 159 7.10 13.87 48.60
N LEU A 160 8.02 13.17 47.94
CA LEU A 160 9.21 13.80 47.33
C LEU A 160 8.83 14.73 46.16
N VAL A 161 7.79 14.38 45.40
CA VAL A 161 7.30 15.20 44.29
C VAL A 161 6.65 16.49 44.80
N ASP A 162 5.83 16.41 45.85
CA ASP A 162 5.17 17.57 46.44
C ASP A 162 6.17 18.56 47.05
N GLU A 163 7.27 18.06 47.64
CA GLU A 163 8.34 18.88 48.21
C GLU A 163 9.19 19.59 47.14
N GLU A 164 9.50 18.92 46.02
CA GLU A 164 10.20 19.52 44.87
C GLU A 164 9.36 20.64 44.22
N LEU A 165 8.03 20.50 44.17
CA LEU A 165 7.12 21.51 43.64
C LEU A 165 7.01 22.74 44.55
N ALA A 166 7.04 22.56 45.88
CA ALA A 166 7.01 23.65 46.84
C ALA A 166 8.29 24.48 46.82
N ASN A 167 9.45 23.84 46.60
CA ASN A 167 10.75 24.52 46.55
C ASN A 167 10.97 25.33 45.24
N ARG A 168 10.17 25.07 44.20
CA ARG A 168 10.26 25.75 42.88
C ARG A 168 9.29 26.93 42.72
N ARG A 169 8.51 27.28 43.76
CA ARG A 169 7.59 28.43 43.76
C ARG A 169 8.12 29.54 44.65
#